data_AF-A9WTX6-F1
#
_entry.id   AF-A9WTX6-F1
#
_cell.length_a   1.000
_cell.length_b   1.000
_cell.length_c   1.000
_cell.angle_alpha   90.00
_cell.angle_beta   90.00
_cell.angle_gamma   90.00
#
_symmetry.space_group_name_H-M   'P 1'
#
loop_
_entity.id
_entity.type
_entity.pdbx_description
1 polymer ?
#
loop_
_entity_poly.entity_id
_entity_poly.type
_entity_poly.pdbx_seq_one_letter_code
_entity_poly.pdbx_strand_id
1 'polypeptide(L)'
;MVTELGPNARAATATEAAQAGDVVVVTIPLKNYRDVPVTELSGKTVIDTNNYYPERDGVIDELEAETTTTSELLQAHLPESNVVKAFNHIYFKDLLSQGEPTATPGRRALAIAGDDEAAKATTAALIEEFGFDAVDVGALSEGWRYQRDTEAYVDRYDAKGLTTALKNAKRYSEGS
;
A
#
# COMPACT_ATOMS: atom_id res chain seq x y z
N MET A 1 -14.72 -17.99 -0.99
CA MET A 1 -13.81 -16.84 -0.83
C MET A 1 -12.33 -17.22 -0.62
N VAL A 2 -11.91 -18.47 -0.85
CA VAL A 2 -10.47 -18.86 -0.93
C VAL A 2 -10.15 -19.51 -2.28
N THR A 3 -11.15 -20.10 -2.93
CA THR A 3 -11.03 -20.85 -4.19
C THR A 3 -10.72 -20.01 -5.44
N GLU A 4 -10.79 -18.68 -5.38
CA GLU A 4 -10.45 -17.80 -6.52
C GLU A 4 -8.99 -17.30 -6.51
N LEU A 5 -8.22 -17.57 -5.45
CA LEU A 5 -6.87 -17.02 -5.27
C LEU A 5 -5.74 -17.98 -5.71
N GLY A 6 -6.08 -19.13 -6.31
CA GLY A 6 -5.11 -20.13 -6.76
C GLY A 6 -4.54 -21.02 -5.63
N PRO A 7 -3.72 -22.04 -5.97
CA PRO A 7 -3.26 -23.07 -5.03
C PRO A 7 -2.29 -22.55 -3.95
N ASN A 8 -1.75 -21.34 -4.12
CA ASN A 8 -0.79 -20.73 -3.18
C ASN A 8 -1.44 -19.81 -2.15
N ALA A 9 -2.76 -19.59 -2.25
CA ALA A 9 -3.50 -18.80 -1.29
C ALA A 9 -4.26 -19.70 -0.32
N ARG A 10 -4.00 -19.52 0.98
CA ARG A 10 -4.82 -20.12 2.05
C ARG A 10 -5.49 -19.02 2.87
N ALA A 11 -6.73 -19.27 3.29
CA ALA A 11 -7.26 -18.54 4.44
C ALA A 11 -6.46 -18.95 5.68
N ALA A 12 -6.02 -17.94 6.42
CA ALA A 12 -5.30 -18.08 7.66
C ALA A 12 -5.87 -17.05 8.65
N THR A 13 -5.76 -17.32 9.94
CA THR A 13 -5.92 -16.26 10.95
C THR A 13 -4.82 -15.20 10.75
N ALA A 14 -5.02 -13.98 11.27
CA ALA A 14 -4.01 -12.92 11.16
C ALA A 14 -2.65 -13.36 11.73
N THR A 15 -2.65 -14.06 12.87
CA THR A 15 -1.47 -14.67 13.50
C THR A 15 -0.79 -15.70 12.60
N GLU A 16 -1.55 -16.61 12.00
CA GLU A 16 -0.99 -17.65 11.12
C GLU A 16 -0.44 -17.08 9.80
N ALA A 17 -1.02 -16.00 9.29
CA ALA A 17 -0.50 -15.30 8.11
C ALA A 17 0.82 -14.59 8.45
N ALA A 18 0.89 -13.94 9.60
CA ALA A 18 2.08 -13.24 10.07
C ALA A 18 3.29 -14.19 10.28
N GLN A 19 3.06 -15.40 10.80
CA GLN A 19 4.13 -16.36 11.07
C GLN A 19 4.73 -17.00 9.81
N ALA A 20 3.99 -17.08 8.70
CA ALA A 20 4.35 -17.90 7.55
C ALA A 20 5.18 -17.17 6.46
N GLY A 21 5.25 -15.83 6.49
CA GLY A 21 5.90 -15.04 5.44
C GLY A 21 6.96 -14.07 5.97
N ASP A 22 8.00 -13.84 5.18
CA ASP A 22 8.98 -12.75 5.38
C ASP A 22 8.41 -11.39 4.96
N VAL A 23 7.35 -11.41 4.15
CA VAL A 23 6.54 -10.27 3.72
C VAL A 23 5.08 -10.57 4.04
N VAL A 24 4.39 -9.61 4.67
CA VAL A 24 2.97 -9.72 5.00
C VAL A 24 2.21 -8.58 4.36
N VAL A 25 1.11 -8.89 3.67
CA VAL A 25 0.22 -7.87 3.08
C VAL A 25 -0.99 -7.66 3.99
N VAL A 26 -1.21 -6.42 4.43
CA VAL A 26 -2.34 -6.02 5.27
C VAL A 26 -3.42 -5.38 4.41
N THR A 27 -4.51 -6.12 4.22
CA THR A 27 -5.69 -5.69 3.44
C THR A 27 -6.96 -5.87 4.25
N ILE A 28 -7.06 -5.12 5.35
CA ILE A 28 -8.23 -5.07 6.24
C ILE A 28 -8.82 -3.65 6.24
N PRO A 29 -10.10 -3.46 6.60
CA PRO A 29 -10.64 -2.11 6.82
C PRO A 29 -9.79 -1.34 7.83
N LEU A 30 -9.52 -0.06 7.55
CA LEU A 30 -8.63 0.74 8.38
C LEU A 30 -9.05 0.76 9.84
N LYS A 31 -10.34 0.83 10.17
CA LYS A 31 -10.80 0.78 11.58
C LYS A 31 -10.29 -0.40 12.42
N ASN A 32 -9.87 -1.49 11.75
CA ASN A 32 -9.37 -2.70 12.40
C ASN A 32 -7.83 -2.77 12.42
N TYR A 33 -7.10 -1.70 12.05
CA TYR A 33 -5.63 -1.74 11.99
C TYR A 33 -4.97 -2.16 13.32
N ARG A 34 -5.64 -1.90 14.44
CA ARG A 34 -5.19 -2.29 15.79
C ARG A 34 -5.33 -3.78 16.09
N ASP A 35 -6.10 -4.50 15.28
CA ASP A 35 -6.25 -5.96 15.39
C ASP A 35 -5.10 -6.71 14.69
N VAL A 36 -4.23 -5.99 13.98
CA VAL A 36 -3.05 -6.57 13.33
C VAL A 36 -2.05 -7.03 14.40
N PRO A 37 -1.55 -8.27 14.35
CA PRO A 37 -0.70 -8.83 15.40
C PRO A 37 0.69 -8.17 15.42
N VAL A 38 1.04 -7.52 16.53
CA VAL A 38 2.32 -6.80 16.68
C VAL A 38 3.50 -7.77 16.78
N THR A 39 3.44 -8.71 17.74
CA THR A 39 4.56 -9.61 18.07
C THR A 39 4.97 -10.47 16.87
N GLU A 40 4.00 -11.01 16.14
CA GLU A 40 4.23 -11.90 15.01
C GLU A 40 4.77 -11.17 13.77
N LEU A 41 4.63 -9.84 13.73
CA LEU A 41 5.13 -9.00 12.63
C LEU A 41 6.44 -8.29 12.95
N SER A 42 6.98 -8.44 14.17
CA SER A 42 8.27 -7.86 14.56
C SER A 42 9.39 -8.25 13.58
N GLY A 43 10.12 -7.25 13.09
CA GLY A 43 11.21 -7.34 12.12
C GLY A 43 10.79 -7.60 10.66
N LYS A 44 9.50 -7.78 10.36
CA LYS A 44 9.01 -8.12 9.01
C LYS A 44 8.71 -6.89 8.16
N THR A 45 8.76 -7.08 6.85
CA THR A 45 8.18 -6.15 5.88
C THR A 45 6.66 -6.31 5.86
N VAL A 46 5.94 -5.21 6.11
CA VAL A 46 4.47 -5.17 6.12
C VAL A 46 4.00 -4.25 5.01
N ILE A 47 3.38 -4.80 3.98
CA ILE A 47 2.82 -4.03 2.87
C ILE A 47 1.40 -3.61 3.24
N ASP A 48 1.18 -2.31 3.45
CA ASP A 48 -0.13 -1.73 3.73
C ASP A 48 -0.83 -1.30 2.44
N THR A 49 -2.04 -1.82 2.22
CA THR A 49 -2.86 -1.51 1.05
C THR A 49 -4.05 -0.59 1.37
N ASN A 50 -4.06 0.05 2.54
CA ASN A 50 -5.23 0.77 3.02
C ASN A 50 -5.53 2.09 2.31
N ASN A 51 -6.82 2.39 2.26
CA ASN A 51 -7.40 3.70 1.99
C ASN A 51 -8.43 4.00 3.08
N TYR A 52 -8.47 5.24 3.55
CA TYR A 52 -9.41 5.70 4.56
C TYR A 52 -10.77 6.06 3.93
N TYR A 53 -11.83 5.51 4.50
CA TYR A 53 -13.22 5.79 4.12
C TYR A 53 -14.04 6.06 5.39
N PRO A 54 -14.38 7.33 5.70
CA PRO A 54 -15.12 7.68 6.93
C PRO A 54 -16.42 6.88 7.11
N GLU A 55 -17.11 6.54 6.02
CA GLU A 55 -18.36 5.77 6.04
C GLU A 55 -18.15 4.31 6.48
N ARG A 56 -16.97 3.75 6.21
CA ARG A 56 -16.58 2.38 6.57
C ARG A 56 -15.87 2.33 7.92
N ASP A 57 -14.97 3.28 8.13
CA ASP A 57 -13.97 3.29 9.19
C ASP A 57 -14.39 4.12 10.40
N GLY A 58 -15.42 4.95 10.26
CA GLY A 58 -15.71 6.03 11.21
C GLY A 58 -14.77 7.21 10.99
N VAL A 59 -15.11 8.38 11.53
CA VAL A 59 -14.25 9.56 11.44
C VAL A 59 -13.02 9.36 12.33
N ILE A 60 -11.83 9.57 11.76
CA ILE A 60 -10.54 9.52 12.46
C ILE A 60 -9.93 10.92 12.43
N ASP A 61 -10.00 11.63 13.55
CA ASP A 61 -9.66 13.06 13.65
C ASP A 61 -8.25 13.39 13.14
N GLU A 62 -7.25 12.55 13.43
CA GLU A 62 -5.86 12.78 13.00
C GLU A 62 -5.69 12.72 11.48
N LEU A 63 -6.53 11.94 10.77
CA LEU A 63 -6.57 11.84 9.32
C LEU A 63 -7.37 12.99 8.70
N GLU A 64 -8.47 13.43 9.33
CA GLU A 64 -9.20 14.64 8.92
C GLU A 64 -8.33 15.88 9.04
N ALA A 65 -7.51 15.96 10.09
CA ALA A 65 -6.56 17.04 10.32
C ALA A 65 -5.27 16.90 9.48
N GLU A 66 -5.13 15.82 8.72
CA GLU A 66 -3.95 15.51 7.88
C GLU A 66 -2.60 15.53 8.64
N THR A 67 -2.65 15.28 9.95
CA THR A 67 -1.46 15.24 10.84
C THR A 67 -0.69 13.93 10.75
N THR A 68 -1.28 12.91 10.11
CA THR A 68 -0.69 11.60 9.86
C THR A 68 -1.32 10.99 8.60
N THR A 69 -0.82 9.83 8.19
CA THR A 69 -1.36 9.04 7.08
C THR A 69 -1.85 7.68 7.57
N THR A 70 -2.69 7.03 6.76
CA THR A 70 -3.20 5.68 7.04
C THR A 70 -2.11 4.66 7.37
N SER A 71 -0.99 4.71 6.66
CA SER A 71 0.11 3.77 6.83
C SER A 71 1.01 4.15 8.00
N GLU A 72 1.14 5.44 8.34
CA GLU A 72 1.80 5.88 9.58
C GLU A 72 1.04 5.43 10.83
N LEU A 73 -0.31 5.39 10.79
CA LEU A 73 -1.10 4.81 11.89
C LEU A 73 -0.77 3.31 12.08
N LEU A 74 -0.61 2.56 10.99
CA LEU A 74 -0.21 1.16 11.07
C LEU A 74 1.23 1.01 11.56
N GLN A 75 2.15 1.85 11.10
CA GLN A 75 3.55 1.84 11.58
C GLN A 75 3.65 2.15 13.07
N ALA A 76 2.84 3.10 13.58
CA ALA A 76 2.78 3.40 15.00
C ALA A 76 2.26 2.22 15.85
N HIS A 77 1.35 1.41 15.29
CA HIS A 77 0.87 0.17 15.91
C HIS A 77 1.88 -0.99 15.82
N LEU A 78 2.71 -1.01 14.76
CA LEU A 78 3.73 -2.02 14.51
C LEU A 78 5.15 -1.44 14.64
N PRO A 79 5.57 -0.99 15.84
CA PRO A 79 6.81 -0.23 16.00
C PRO A 79 8.09 -1.00 15.68
N GLU A 80 8.03 -2.33 15.66
CA GLU A 80 9.16 -3.21 15.33
C GLU A 80 9.08 -3.76 13.89
N SER A 81 8.05 -3.42 13.13
CA SER A 81 7.91 -3.83 11.72
C SER A 81 8.33 -2.71 10.77
N ASN A 82 8.59 -3.07 9.51
CA ASN A 82 8.91 -2.13 8.44
C ASN A 82 7.69 -1.98 7.52
N VAL A 83 6.87 -0.95 7.75
CA VAL A 83 5.65 -0.72 6.95
C VAL A 83 6.00 -0.03 5.63
N VAL A 84 5.46 -0.56 4.53
CA VAL A 84 5.53 0.03 3.19
C VAL A 84 4.13 0.18 2.63
N LYS A 85 3.74 1.38 2.23
CA LYS A 85 2.45 1.62 1.57
C LYS A 85 2.55 1.29 0.09
N ALA A 86 1.77 0.32 -0.40
CA ALA A 86 1.72 -0.04 -1.81
C ALA A 86 0.34 -0.62 -2.20
N PHE A 87 0.08 -0.75 -3.50
CA PHE A 87 -1.13 -1.36 -4.08
C PHE A 87 -2.48 -0.71 -3.73
N ASN A 88 -2.55 0.27 -2.82
CA ASN A 88 -3.79 0.93 -2.44
C ASN A 88 -4.45 1.71 -3.60
N HIS A 89 -3.66 2.13 -4.59
CA HIS A 89 -4.10 3.00 -5.70
C HIS A 89 -4.35 2.24 -7.02
N ILE A 90 -4.35 0.91 -7.01
CA ILE A 90 -4.75 0.10 -8.18
C ILE A 90 -6.05 -0.64 -7.89
N TYR A 91 -6.94 -0.70 -8.88
CA TYR A 91 -8.14 -1.52 -8.77
C TYR A 91 -7.77 -3.00 -8.81
N PHE A 92 -8.29 -3.81 -7.88
CA PHE A 92 -7.85 -5.21 -7.71
C PHE A 92 -7.98 -6.07 -8.98
N LYS A 93 -8.93 -5.78 -9.88
CA LYS A 93 -9.07 -6.50 -11.16
C LYS A 93 -7.97 -6.16 -12.16
N ASP A 94 -7.44 -4.95 -12.08
CA ASP A 94 -6.34 -4.50 -12.93
C ASP A 94 -5.03 -5.17 -12.51
N LEU A 95 -4.84 -5.39 -11.21
CA LEU A 95 -3.68 -6.13 -10.69
C LEU A 95 -3.59 -7.53 -11.31
N LEU A 96 -4.73 -8.17 -11.59
CA LEU A 96 -4.82 -9.51 -12.18
C LEU A 96 -4.68 -9.55 -13.71
N SER A 97 -4.80 -8.41 -14.40
CA SER A 97 -4.96 -8.37 -15.86
C SER A 97 -4.03 -7.42 -16.61
N GLN A 98 -3.42 -6.46 -15.92
CA GLN A 98 -2.57 -5.42 -16.52
C GLN A 98 -1.08 -5.60 -16.24
N GLY A 99 -0.68 -6.73 -15.65
CA GLY A 99 0.73 -7.09 -15.51
C GLY A 99 1.35 -7.34 -16.88
N GLU A 100 2.46 -6.67 -17.16
CA GLU A 100 3.18 -6.73 -18.43
C GLU A 100 4.67 -7.10 -18.19
N PRO A 101 5.34 -7.74 -19.16
CA PRO A 101 6.77 -8.02 -19.06
C PRO A 101 7.60 -6.75 -18.85
N THR A 102 8.72 -6.89 -18.15
CA THR A 102 9.71 -5.82 -17.96
C THR A 102 10.07 -5.16 -19.29
N ALA A 103 10.24 -3.84 -19.28
CA ALA A 103 10.55 -2.99 -20.44
C ALA A 103 9.45 -2.88 -21.51
N THR A 104 8.22 -3.33 -21.23
CA THR A 104 7.06 -3.00 -22.08
C THR A 104 6.85 -1.47 -22.14
N PRO A 105 6.78 -0.84 -23.33
CA PRO A 105 6.55 0.60 -23.43
C PRO A 105 5.22 1.00 -22.79
N GLY A 106 5.25 1.98 -21.88
CA GLY A 106 4.05 2.46 -21.19
C GLY A 106 3.47 1.47 -20.17
N ARG A 107 4.30 0.54 -19.67
CA ARG A 107 3.98 -0.38 -18.58
C ARG A 107 3.44 0.39 -17.39
N ARG A 108 2.37 -0.13 -16.79
CA ARG A 108 1.75 0.53 -15.64
C ARG A 108 2.72 0.54 -14.45
N ALA A 109 2.81 1.69 -13.79
CA ALA A 109 3.63 1.87 -12.60
C ALA A 109 2.78 1.95 -11.33
N LEU A 110 3.35 1.53 -10.20
CA LEU A 110 2.78 1.61 -8.87
C LEU A 110 3.73 2.33 -7.90
N ALA A 111 3.19 3.28 -7.14
CA ALA A 111 3.92 3.99 -6.10
C ALA A 111 4.17 3.13 -4.86
N ILE A 112 5.32 3.34 -4.21
CA ILE A 112 5.65 2.84 -2.88
C ILE A 112 6.16 3.97 -1.98
N ALA A 113 5.88 3.88 -0.68
CA ALA A 113 6.41 4.78 0.36
C ALA A 113 6.75 3.97 1.61
N GLY A 114 7.87 4.25 2.26
CA GLY A 114 8.32 3.54 3.45
C GLY A 114 9.64 4.09 3.99
N ASP A 115 9.90 3.88 5.27
CA ASP A 115 11.08 4.44 5.94
C ASP A 115 12.29 3.48 5.96
N ASP A 116 12.07 2.18 5.72
CA ASP A 116 13.13 1.19 5.60
C ASP A 116 13.43 0.85 4.12
N GLU A 117 14.68 1.05 3.72
CA GLU A 117 15.12 0.86 2.33
C GLU A 117 15.06 -0.61 1.88
N ALA A 118 15.34 -1.56 2.78
CA ALA A 118 15.28 -2.97 2.45
C ALA A 118 13.83 -3.43 2.21
N ALA A 119 12.90 -2.99 3.07
CA ALA A 119 11.46 -3.26 2.92
C ALA A 119 10.88 -2.64 1.64
N LYS A 120 11.28 -1.41 1.30
CA LYS A 120 10.92 -0.79 0.01
C LYS A 120 11.46 -1.59 -1.17
N ALA A 121 12.73 -2.01 -1.13
CA ALA A 121 13.33 -2.81 -2.20
C ALA A 121 12.62 -4.17 -2.38
N THR A 122 12.27 -4.85 -1.29
CA THR A 122 11.46 -6.07 -1.32
C THR A 122 10.09 -5.83 -1.94
N THR A 123 9.42 -4.74 -1.57
CA THR A 123 8.11 -4.39 -2.12
C THR A 123 8.18 -4.04 -3.60
N ALA A 124 9.21 -3.30 -4.02
CA ALA A 124 9.46 -2.98 -5.44
C ALA A 124 9.71 -4.24 -6.28
N ALA A 125 10.48 -5.20 -5.76
CA ALA A 125 10.72 -6.47 -6.43
C ALA A 125 9.42 -7.28 -6.62
N LEU A 126 8.52 -7.26 -5.63
CA LEU A 126 7.21 -7.90 -5.74
C LEU A 126 6.32 -7.25 -6.80
N ILE A 127 6.33 -5.91 -6.86
CA ILE A 127 5.61 -5.15 -7.91
C ILE A 127 6.14 -5.51 -9.30
N GLU A 128 7.46 -5.63 -9.45
CA GLU A 128 8.11 -6.05 -10.69
C GLU A 128 7.72 -7.47 -11.10
N GLU A 129 7.71 -8.41 -10.16
CA GLU A 129 7.27 -9.80 -10.39
C GLU A 129 5.81 -9.88 -10.84
N PHE A 130 4.95 -8.98 -10.34
CA PHE A 130 3.55 -8.87 -10.77
C PHE A 130 3.37 -8.19 -12.14
N GLY A 131 4.44 -7.72 -12.77
CA GLY A 131 4.35 -7.13 -14.10
C GLY A 131 4.14 -5.62 -14.10
N PHE A 132 4.52 -4.91 -13.04
CA PHE A 132 4.39 -3.45 -12.94
C PHE A 132 5.74 -2.77 -12.64
N ASP A 133 5.90 -1.51 -13.03
CA ASP A 133 7.05 -0.71 -12.60
C ASP A 133 6.80 -0.17 -11.17
N ALA A 134 7.85 -0.04 -10.35
CA ALA A 134 7.74 0.60 -9.03
C ALA A 134 8.28 2.04 -9.07
N VAL A 135 7.55 2.97 -8.42
CA VAL A 135 7.99 4.36 -8.22
C VAL A 135 8.09 4.64 -6.72
N ASP A 136 9.31 4.78 -6.21
CA ASP A 136 9.54 5.15 -4.81
C ASP A 136 9.32 6.64 -4.58
N VAL A 137 8.43 6.98 -3.66
CA VAL A 137 8.11 8.37 -3.29
C VAL A 137 8.81 8.83 -2.01
N GLY A 138 9.62 7.96 -1.38
CA GLY A 138 10.40 8.25 -0.20
C GLY A 138 9.73 7.76 1.09
N ALA A 139 9.75 8.60 2.11
CA ALA A 139 9.30 8.29 3.46
C ALA A 139 7.83 7.85 3.50
N LEU A 140 7.46 7.05 4.50
CA LEU A 140 6.08 6.56 4.67
C LEU A 140 5.07 7.72 4.75
N SER A 141 5.51 8.85 5.32
CA SER A 141 4.75 10.09 5.40
C SER A 141 4.41 10.70 4.05
N GLU A 142 5.03 10.31 2.93
CA GLU A 142 4.68 10.74 1.57
C GLU A 142 3.59 9.87 0.93
N GLY A 143 3.15 8.82 1.64
CA GLY A 143 2.09 7.91 1.21
C GLY A 143 0.73 8.56 0.90
N TRP A 144 0.50 9.78 1.39
CA TRP A 144 -0.72 10.55 1.10
C TRP A 144 -0.84 10.94 -0.38
N ARG A 145 0.27 11.03 -1.12
CA ARG A 145 0.27 11.52 -2.53
C ARG A 145 -0.49 10.64 -3.51
N TYR A 146 -0.78 9.41 -3.10
CA TYR A 146 -1.53 8.42 -3.86
C TYR A 146 -2.61 7.76 -3.00
N GLN A 147 -3.09 8.47 -1.99
CA GLN A 147 -4.29 8.09 -1.26
C GLN A 147 -5.55 8.39 -2.10
N ARG A 148 -6.69 7.93 -1.60
CA ARG A 148 -8.00 8.22 -2.19
C ARG A 148 -8.15 9.69 -2.59
N ASP A 149 -8.82 9.95 -3.71
CA ASP A 149 -9.17 11.28 -4.24
C ASP A 149 -7.96 12.14 -4.69
N THR A 150 -6.75 11.58 -4.74
CA THR A 150 -5.58 12.19 -5.39
C THR A 150 -5.48 11.81 -6.87
N GLU A 151 -4.71 12.56 -7.66
CA GLU A 151 -4.51 12.29 -9.11
C GLU A 151 -3.94 10.89 -9.37
N ALA A 152 -3.05 10.40 -8.49
CA ALA A 152 -2.46 9.07 -8.66
C ALA A 152 -3.40 7.91 -8.25
N TYR A 153 -4.63 8.20 -7.82
CA TYR A 153 -5.55 7.18 -7.34
C TYR A 153 -6.30 6.47 -8.49
N VAL A 154 -6.09 5.17 -8.64
CA VAL A 154 -6.75 4.25 -9.61
C VAL A 154 -6.36 4.46 -11.08
N ASP A 155 -6.02 5.68 -11.48
CA ASP A 155 -5.62 6.00 -12.84
C ASP A 155 -4.37 5.22 -13.30
N ARG A 156 -4.36 4.86 -14.59
CA ARG A 156 -3.27 4.10 -15.20
C ARG A 156 -2.21 5.04 -15.72
N TYR A 157 -1.04 5.04 -15.08
CA TYR A 157 0.14 5.76 -15.53
C TYR A 157 1.33 4.83 -15.77
N ASP A 158 2.23 5.23 -16.66
CA ASP A 158 3.60 4.73 -16.65
C ASP A 158 4.43 5.43 -15.55
N ALA A 159 5.68 5.04 -15.36
CA ALA A 159 6.51 5.59 -14.28
C ALA A 159 6.66 7.13 -14.35
N LYS A 160 6.74 7.69 -15.55
CA LYS A 160 6.89 9.15 -15.76
C LYS A 160 5.57 9.88 -15.47
N GLY A 161 4.46 9.35 -15.96
CA GLY A 161 3.12 9.87 -15.70
C GLY A 161 2.81 9.83 -14.20
N LEU A 162 3.10 8.71 -13.55
CA LEU A 162 2.87 8.53 -12.13
C LEU A 162 3.71 9.52 -11.30
N THR A 163 4.99 9.67 -11.63
CA THR A 163 5.87 10.67 -10.99
C THR A 163 5.31 12.09 -11.13
N THR A 164 4.65 12.40 -12.24
CA THR A 164 4.02 13.71 -12.45
C THR A 164 2.77 13.86 -11.58
N ALA A 165 1.88 12.88 -11.58
CA ALA A 165 0.67 12.88 -10.75
C ALA A 165 0.99 13.00 -9.25
N LEU A 166 2.00 12.27 -8.77
CA LEU A 166 2.47 12.32 -7.38
C LEU A 166 3.00 13.71 -6.97
N LYS A 167 3.63 14.44 -7.90
CA LYS A 167 4.11 15.82 -7.66
C LYS A 167 2.97 16.83 -7.63
N ASN A 168 1.91 16.57 -8.40
CA ASN A 168 0.72 17.42 -8.47
C ASN A 168 -0.27 17.14 -7.33
N ALA A 169 -0.10 16.03 -6.62
CA ALA A 169 -0.98 15.65 -5.52
C ALA A 169 -1.12 16.78 -4.50
N LYS A 170 -2.36 17.02 -4.09
CA LYS A 170 -2.74 18.03 -3.10
C LYS A 170 -3.35 17.35 -1.89
N ARG A 171 -3.08 17.94 -0.73
CA ARG A 171 -3.75 17.56 0.52
C ARG A 171 -5.23 17.94 0.44
N TYR A 172 -6.10 17.27 1.21
CA TYR A 172 -7.54 17.56 1.22
C TYR A 172 -7.80 19.01 1.64
N SER A 173 -7.03 19.53 2.59
CA SER A 173 -7.08 20.93 3.04
C SER A 173 -6.68 21.97 1.98
N GLU A 174 -5.96 21.57 0.92
CA GLU A 174 -5.52 22.47 -0.15
C GLU A 174 -6.52 22.56 -1.32
N GLY A 175 -7.57 21.73 -1.28
CA GLY A 175 -8.58 21.60 -2.34
C GLY A 175 -9.96 22.17 -2.01
N SER A 176 -10.16 22.70 -0.81
CA SER A 176 -11.41 23.30 -0.33
C SER A 176 -11.49 24.82 -0.46
#